data_AF-A0A7D3ZZK7-F1
#
_entry.id   AF-A0A7D3ZZK7-F1
#
_cell.length_a   1.000
_cell.length_b   1.000
_cell.length_c   1.000
_cell.angle_alpha   90.00
_cell.angle_beta   90.00
_cell.angle_gamma   90.00
#
_symmetry.space_group_name_H-M   'P 1'
#
loop_
_entity.id
_entity.type
_entity.pdbx_description
1 polymer ?
#
loop_
_entity_poly.entity_id
_entity_poly.type
_entity_poly.pdbx_seq_one_letter_code
_entity_poly.pdbx_strand_id
1 'polypeptide(L)'
;MHAVREHAAGAIERARHGERPADDDLAALNDAQRAAPAITELTWDGSAVTASRRRTGPAGARLAARLAEAAADLLADPSVTRIRQCEADDCVLLFLPGHPRRRWCSAARCGNRVRVARHYQRHKPA
;
A
#
# COMPACT_ATOMS: atom_id res chain seq x y z
N MET A 1 -3.99 5.48 12.87
CA MET A 1 -3.61 4.30 12.05
C MET A 1 -4.79 3.71 11.29
N HIS A 2 -5.85 3.24 11.96
CA HIS A 2 -7.03 2.68 11.28
C HIS A 2 -7.65 3.66 10.28
N ALA A 3 -7.91 4.90 10.69
CA ALA A 3 -8.42 5.96 9.81
C ALA A 3 -7.54 6.18 8.56
N VAL A 4 -6.21 6.26 8.72
CA VAL A 4 -5.29 6.42 7.57
C VAL A 4 -5.39 5.24 6.60
N ARG A 5 -5.55 4.01 7.09
CA ARG A 5 -5.73 2.84 6.21
C ARG A 5 -7.04 2.91 5.43
N GLU A 6 -8.11 3.36 6.06
CA GLU A 6 -9.43 3.49 5.44
C GLU A 6 -9.42 4.53 4.31
N HIS A 7 -8.93 5.74 4.61
CA HIS A 7 -8.79 6.79 3.61
C HIS A 7 -7.82 6.43 2.49
N ALA A 8 -6.69 5.77 2.81
CA ALA A 8 -5.78 5.27 1.78
C ALA A 8 -6.47 4.24 0.87
N ALA A 9 -7.27 3.32 1.43
CA ALA A 9 -7.99 2.33 0.64
C ALA A 9 -9.04 2.99 -0.28
N GLY A 10 -9.82 3.95 0.23
CA GLY A 10 -10.78 4.73 -0.56
C GLY A 10 -10.13 5.48 -1.71
N ALA A 11 -9.03 6.19 -1.43
CA ALA A 11 -8.28 6.91 -2.44
C ALA A 11 -7.68 6.00 -3.51
N ILE A 12 -7.03 4.89 -3.09
CA ILE A 12 -6.41 3.92 -4.01
C ILE A 12 -7.46 3.26 -4.90
N GLU A 13 -8.63 2.91 -4.34
CA GLU A 13 -9.72 2.30 -5.09
C GLU A 13 -10.21 3.19 -6.23
N ARG A 14 -10.42 4.48 -5.97
CA ARG A 14 -10.82 5.42 -7.03
C ARG A 14 -9.68 5.65 -8.04
N ALA A 15 -8.48 5.93 -7.55
CA ALA A 15 -7.33 6.24 -8.39
C ALA A 15 -6.96 5.09 -9.32
N ARG A 16 -7.06 3.82 -8.88
CA ARG A 16 -6.75 2.67 -9.73
C ARG A 16 -7.72 2.48 -10.90
N HIS A 17 -8.93 3.05 -10.81
CA HIS A 17 -9.90 3.09 -11.91
C HIS A 17 -9.80 4.36 -12.75
N GLY A 18 -8.81 5.23 -12.49
CA GLY A 18 -8.66 6.51 -13.16
C GLY A 18 -9.66 7.56 -12.69
N GLU A 19 -10.33 7.33 -11.56
CA GLU A 19 -11.26 8.27 -10.96
C GLU A 19 -10.56 9.20 -9.96
N ARG A 20 -11.10 10.40 -9.80
CA ARG A 20 -10.63 11.34 -8.78
C ARG A 20 -10.93 10.78 -7.37
N PRO A 21 -9.92 10.63 -6.49
CA PRO A 21 -10.13 10.32 -5.07
C PRO A 21 -11.05 11.32 -4.37
N ALA A 22 -11.73 10.90 -3.30
CA ALA A 22 -12.54 11.83 -2.51
C ALA A 22 -11.64 12.87 -1.82
N ASP A 23 -12.09 14.12 -1.76
CA ASP A 23 -11.31 15.21 -1.17
C ASP A 23 -11.01 14.95 0.32
N ASP A 24 -11.94 14.33 1.05
CA ASP A 24 -11.76 13.93 2.45
C ASP A 24 -10.65 12.88 2.62
N ASP A 25 -10.52 11.92 1.69
CA ASP A 25 -9.46 10.93 1.74
C ASP A 25 -8.09 11.60 1.56
N LEU A 26 -7.97 12.51 0.60
CA LEU A 26 -6.74 13.26 0.36
C LEU A 26 -6.42 14.18 1.55
N ALA A 27 -7.42 14.87 2.12
CA ALA A 27 -7.26 15.72 3.29
C ALA A 27 -6.74 14.92 4.49
N ALA A 28 -7.34 13.76 4.77
CA ALA A 28 -6.94 12.89 5.88
C ALA A 28 -5.50 12.37 5.74
N LEU A 29 -5.07 12.01 4.53
CA LEU A 29 -3.67 11.63 4.27
C LEU A 29 -2.72 12.80 4.51
N ASN A 30 -3.09 13.99 4.05
CA ASN A 30 -2.28 15.20 4.26
C ASN A 30 -2.20 15.59 5.75
N ASP A 31 -3.30 15.48 6.50
CA ASP A 31 -3.34 15.74 7.93
C ASP A 31 -2.48 14.75 8.72
N ALA A 32 -2.53 13.47 8.36
CA ALA A 32 -1.67 12.46 8.96
C ALA A 32 -0.18 12.76 8.72
N GLN A 33 0.20 13.25 7.53
CA GLN A 33 1.57 13.68 7.25
C GLN A 33 1.98 14.91 8.06
N ARG A 34 1.09 15.91 8.19
CA ARG A 34 1.30 17.12 8.99
C ARG A 34 1.42 16.84 10.49
N ALA A 35 0.75 15.83 11.01
CA ALA A 35 0.77 15.49 12.43
C ALA A 35 2.15 15.01 12.94
N ALA A 36 3.01 14.52 12.05
CA ALA A 36 4.38 14.12 12.40
C ALA A 36 5.30 14.28 11.17
N PRO A 37 5.64 15.52 10.76
CA PRO A 37 6.33 15.78 9.51
C PRO A 37 7.72 15.15 9.49
N ALA A 38 8.18 14.74 8.30
CA ALA A 38 9.54 14.24 8.12
C ALA A 38 10.47 15.41 7.81
N ILE A 39 11.57 15.46 8.55
CA ILE A 39 12.69 16.35 8.28
C ILE A 39 13.88 15.53 7.79
N THR A 40 14.75 16.18 7.02
CA THR A 40 16.10 15.66 6.78
C THR A 40 16.94 16.00 8.00
N GLU A 41 17.34 14.98 8.75
CA GLU A 41 18.27 15.08 9.87
C GLU A 41 19.68 14.79 9.36
N LEU A 42 20.58 15.76 9.57
CA LEU A 42 21.98 15.64 9.22
C LEU A 42 22.78 15.18 10.44
N THR A 43 23.58 14.13 10.29
CA THR A 43 24.43 13.57 11.34
C THR A 43 25.85 13.38 10.84
N TRP A 44 26.83 13.39 11.75
CA TRP A 44 28.22 13.02 11.43
C TRP A 44 28.48 11.61 11.95
N ASP A 45 28.94 10.69 11.09
CA ASP A 45 29.15 9.28 11.45
C ASP A 45 30.59 8.95 11.91
N GLY A 46 31.45 9.99 12.02
CA GLY A 46 32.87 9.86 12.27
C GLY A 46 33.74 10.15 11.05
N SER A 47 33.19 10.05 9.84
CA SER A 47 33.92 10.24 8.58
C SER A 47 33.22 11.12 7.54
N ALA A 48 31.88 11.16 7.55
CA ALA A 48 31.09 11.93 6.61
C ALA A 48 29.82 12.50 7.24
N VAL A 49 29.28 13.56 6.62
CA VAL A 49 27.91 14.01 6.88
C VAL A 49 26.96 13.02 6.21
N THR A 50 26.08 12.42 7.00
CA THR A 50 25.01 11.53 6.56
C THR A 50 23.66 12.23 6.71
N ALA A 51 22.71 11.92 5.83
CA ALA A 51 21.37 12.48 5.84
C ALA A 51 20.33 11.37 6.00
N SER A 52 19.40 11.53 6.93
CA SER A 52 18.31 10.57 7.14
C SER A 52 16.96 11.27 7.29
N ARG A 53 15.88 10.61 6.85
CA ARG A 53 14.51 11.12 7.03
C ARG A 53 13.98 10.71 8.39
N ARG A 54 13.74 11.70 9.26
CA ARG A 54 13.35 11.50 10.65
C ARG A 54 12.04 12.21 10.95
N ARG A 55 11.23 11.61 11.81
CA ARG A 55 9.94 12.14 12.28
C ARG A 55 9.98 12.14 13.80
N THR A 56 9.55 13.23 14.42
CA THR A 56 9.41 13.35 15.88
C THR A 56 7.96 13.15 16.31
N GLY A 57 7.70 13.10 17.61
CA GLY A 57 6.35 12.94 18.16
C GLY A 57 5.93 11.49 18.51
N PRO A 58 4.67 11.31 18.93
CA PRO A 58 4.16 10.02 19.42
C PRO A 58 4.32 8.90 18.38
N ALA A 59 4.62 7.68 18.83
CA ALA A 59 4.87 6.54 17.94
C ALA A 59 3.70 6.28 16.95
N GLY A 60 2.45 6.39 17.43
CA GLY A 60 1.26 6.23 16.59
C GLY A 60 1.13 7.29 15.50
N ALA A 61 1.45 8.55 15.81
CA ALA A 61 1.43 9.65 14.84
C ALA A 61 2.54 9.48 13.79
N ARG A 62 3.75 9.12 14.21
CA ARG A 62 4.87 8.82 13.30
C ARG A 62 4.54 7.68 12.34
N LEU A 63 3.94 6.60 12.84
CA LEU A 63 3.54 5.47 12.01
C LEU A 63 2.42 5.86 11.03
N ALA A 64 1.45 6.65 11.47
CA ALA A 64 0.36 7.15 10.63
C ALA A 64 0.89 8.05 9.51
N ALA A 65 1.81 8.96 9.82
CA ALA A 65 2.44 9.84 8.86
C ALA A 65 3.29 9.06 7.83
N ARG A 66 4.01 8.02 8.26
CA ARG A 66 4.78 7.14 7.34
C ARG A 66 3.87 6.37 6.39
N LEU A 67 2.76 5.84 6.90
CA LEU A 67 1.78 5.15 6.06
C LEU A 67 1.13 6.13 5.06
N ALA A 68 0.79 7.34 5.51
CA ALA A 68 0.20 8.36 4.64
C ALA A 68 1.19 8.84 3.56
N GLU A 69 2.48 9.01 3.90
CA GLU A 69 3.54 9.31 2.93
C GLU A 69 3.65 8.20 1.86
N ALA A 70 3.72 6.93 2.27
CA ALA A 70 3.77 5.82 1.33
C ALA A 70 2.50 5.71 0.45
N ALA A 71 1.33 6.02 1.00
CA ALA A 71 0.09 6.07 0.23
C ALA A 71 0.09 7.23 -0.78
N ALA A 72 0.59 8.41 -0.37
CA ALA A 72 0.72 9.56 -1.26
C ALA A 72 1.70 9.27 -2.42
N ASP A 73 2.85 8.65 -2.14
CA ASP A 73 3.80 8.23 -3.17
C ASP A 73 3.16 7.28 -4.18
N LEU A 74 2.38 6.29 -3.70
CA LEU A 74 1.67 5.36 -4.58
C LEU A 74 0.58 6.04 -5.41
N LEU A 75 -0.18 6.97 -4.81
CA LEU A 75 -1.25 7.70 -5.49
C LEU A 75 -0.72 8.66 -6.57
N ALA A 76 0.47 9.24 -6.34
CA ALA A 76 1.13 10.13 -7.28
C ALA A 76 1.86 9.38 -8.40
N ASP A 77 2.17 8.10 -8.22
CA ASP A 77 2.79 7.27 -9.24
C ASP A 77 1.79 6.94 -10.37
N PRO A 78 2.13 7.19 -11.66
CA PRO A 78 1.25 6.87 -12.79
C PRO A 78 0.80 5.41 -12.86
N SER A 79 1.55 4.51 -12.24
CA SER A 79 1.23 3.09 -12.16
C SER A 79 0.09 2.75 -11.20
N VAL A 80 -0.46 3.71 -10.46
CA VAL A 80 -1.65 3.51 -9.61
C VAL A 80 -2.80 2.87 -10.37
N THR A 81 -3.00 3.24 -11.64
CA THR A 81 -4.00 2.68 -12.56
C THR A 81 -3.75 1.22 -12.96
N ARG A 82 -2.55 0.69 -12.69
CA ARG A 82 -2.18 -0.70 -12.94
C ARG A 82 -2.40 -1.59 -11.72
N ILE A 83 -2.79 -1.04 -10.57
CA ILE A 83 -3.10 -1.82 -9.38
C ILE A 83 -4.26 -2.76 -9.67
N ARG A 84 -4.11 -4.03 -9.26
CA ARG A 84 -5.12 -5.07 -9.43
C ARG A 84 -5.54 -5.66 -8.11
N GLN A 85 -6.77 -6.11 -8.04
CA GLN A 85 -7.24 -6.98 -6.97
C GLN A 85 -6.78 -8.42 -7.22
N CYS A 86 -6.43 -9.12 -6.14
CA CYS A 86 -6.10 -10.55 -6.19
C CYS A 86 -7.30 -11.38 -6.67
N GLU A 87 -7.09 -12.25 -7.65
CA GLU A 87 -8.14 -13.14 -8.20
C GLU A 87 -8.32 -14.46 -7.41
N ALA A 88 -7.81 -14.56 -6.19
CA ALA A 88 -7.89 -15.78 -5.39
C ALA A 88 -8.99 -15.67 -4.35
N ASP A 89 -10.15 -16.30 -4.58
CA ASP A 89 -11.38 -16.27 -3.78
C ASP A 89 -11.38 -15.27 -2.62
N ASP A 90 -11.57 -15.60 -1.36
CA ASP A 90 -11.55 -14.69 -0.18
C ASP A 90 -10.41 -13.63 0.02
N CYS A 91 -9.56 -13.31 -0.97
CA CYS A 91 -8.44 -12.38 -0.85
C CYS A 91 -8.81 -10.95 -1.28
N VAL A 92 -8.76 -10.02 -0.32
CA VAL A 92 -9.03 -8.58 -0.53
C VAL A 92 -7.78 -7.76 -0.88
N LEU A 93 -6.62 -8.40 -1.04
CA LEU A 93 -5.37 -7.68 -1.26
C LEU A 93 -5.29 -7.08 -2.67
N LEU A 94 -4.89 -5.82 -2.73
CA LEU A 94 -4.46 -5.13 -3.93
C LEU A 94 -2.97 -5.35 -4.17
N PHE A 95 -2.54 -5.34 -5.43
CA PHE A 95 -1.13 -5.46 -5.79
C PHE A 95 -0.80 -4.76 -7.11
N LEU A 96 0.43 -4.26 -7.23
CA LEU A 96 0.98 -3.82 -8.50
C LEU A 96 1.60 -5.03 -9.24
N PRO A 97 1.12 -5.39 -10.44
CA PRO A 97 1.66 -6.53 -11.18
C PRO A 97 3.02 -6.20 -11.79
N GLY A 98 4.03 -7.03 -11.53
CA GLY A 98 5.34 -6.93 -12.19
C GLY A 98 5.32 -7.34 -13.67
N HIS A 99 4.26 -8.03 -14.12
CA HIS A 99 4.00 -8.30 -15.53
C HIS A 99 2.49 -8.44 -15.79
N PRO A 100 2.01 -8.21 -17.03
CA PRO A 100 0.57 -8.11 -17.33
C PRO A 100 -0.27 -9.37 -17.04
N ARG A 101 0.33 -10.56 -16.98
CA ARG A 101 -0.40 -11.82 -16.73
C ARG A 101 -0.41 -12.23 -15.25
N ARG A 102 0.10 -11.40 -14.33
CA ARG A 102 0.03 -11.71 -12.88
C ARG A 102 -1.41 -11.54 -12.40
N ARG A 103 -1.96 -12.64 -11.87
CA ARG A 103 -3.36 -12.74 -11.39
C ARG A 103 -3.49 -12.68 -9.87
N TRP A 104 -2.40 -12.93 -9.14
CA TRP A 104 -2.44 -13.09 -7.69
C TRP A 104 -1.41 -12.20 -6.98
N CYS A 105 -1.79 -11.71 -5.80
CA CYS A 105 -0.93 -10.88 -4.95
C CYS A 105 0.36 -11.59 -4.54
N SER A 106 0.36 -12.93 -4.45
CA SER A 106 1.56 -13.73 -4.23
C SER A 106 1.41 -15.09 -4.91
N ALA A 107 2.42 -15.49 -5.68
CA ALA A 107 2.46 -16.82 -6.29
C ALA A 107 2.56 -17.93 -5.23
N ALA A 108 3.33 -17.70 -4.17
CA ALA A 108 3.56 -18.67 -3.10
C ALA A 108 2.37 -18.81 -2.14
N ARG A 109 1.56 -17.75 -1.96
CA ARG A 109 0.37 -17.78 -1.09
C ARG A 109 -0.90 -18.01 -1.89
N CYS A 110 -1.41 -16.98 -2.56
CA CYS A 110 -2.69 -17.05 -3.26
C CYS A 110 -2.64 -17.95 -4.51
N GLY A 111 -1.54 -17.92 -5.27
CA GLY A 111 -1.38 -18.79 -6.44
C GLY A 111 -1.33 -20.27 -6.08
N ASN A 112 -0.58 -20.64 -5.03
CA ASN A 112 -0.57 -22.01 -4.51
C ASN A 112 -1.94 -22.44 -4.01
N ARG A 113 -2.61 -21.61 -3.20
CA ARG A 113 -3.94 -21.90 -2.67
C ARG A 113 -4.95 -22.21 -3.77
N VAL A 114 -5.00 -21.39 -4.83
CA VAL A 114 -5.90 -21.62 -5.98
C VAL A 114 -5.56 -22.90 -6.73
N ARG A 115 -4.26 -23.20 -6.95
CA ARG A 115 -3.84 -24.45 -7.60
C ARG A 115 -4.24 -25.68 -6.79
N VAL A 116 -4.02 -25.65 -5.48
CA VAL A 116 -4.37 -26.73 -4.56
C VAL A 116 -5.87 -26.96 -4.53
N ALA A 117 -6.67 -25.89 -4.39
CA ALA A 117 -8.13 -25.98 -4.43
C ALA A 117 -8.63 -26.63 -5.74
N ARG A 118 -8.09 -26.22 -6.89
CA ARG A 118 -8.41 -26.82 -8.20
C ARG A 118 -8.01 -28.29 -8.30
N HIS A 119 -6.87 -28.67 -7.73
CA HIS A 119 -6.47 -30.07 -7.68
C HIS A 119 -7.47 -30.90 -6.86
N TYR A 120 -7.85 -30.45 -5.67
CA TYR A 120 -8.84 -31.13 -4.84
C TYR A 120 -10.21 -31.24 -5.52
N GLN A 121 -10.70 -30.17 -6.17
CA GLN A 121 -11.98 -30.20 -6.90
C GLN A 121 -11.99 -31.25 -8.02
N ARG A 122 -10.85 -31.50 -8.67
CA ARG A 122 -10.72 -32.51 -9.73
C ARG A 122 -10.64 -33.94 -9.21
N HIS A 123 -10.18 -34.13 -7.97
CA HIS A 123 -9.95 -35.45 -7.37
C HIS A 123 -10.96 -35.79 -6.28
N LYS A 124 -11.99 -34.95 -6.07
CA LYS A 124 -13.07 -35.25 -5.16
C LYS A 124 -13.97 -36.29 -5.82
N PRO A 125 -14.12 -37.51 -5.28
CA PRO A 125 -15.10 -38.46 -5.77
C PRO A 125 -16.50 -37.85 -5.63
N ALA A 126 -17.37 -38.17 -6.60
CA ALA A 126 -18.74 -37.68 -6.69
C ALA A 126 -19.55 -37.99 -5.43
#